data_AF-A0AAC9RNL5-F1
#
_entry.id   AF-A0AAC9RNL5-F1
#
_cell.length_a   1.000
_cell.length_b   1.000
_cell.length_c   1.000
_cell.angle_alpha   90.00
_cell.angle_beta   90.00
_cell.angle_gamma   90.00
#
_symmetry.space_group_name_H-M   'P 1'
#
loop_
_entity.id
_entity.type
_entity.pdbx_description
1 polymer ?
#
loop_
_entity_poly.entity_id
_entity_poly.type
_entity_poly.pdbx_seq_one_letter_code
_entity_poly.pdbx_strand_id
1 'polypeptide(L)'
;MGVDSTSSNSLLAIKGGEPEDDIKCPHCKSLEVIKHGKVKEKQRYRCKECTKTFSDTTLTPFAYSKKALSKWEEYANCFVEGYSLRKTAGIVGISLETAFIWRHKILDAIRLNVYR
;
A
#
# COMPACT_ATOMS: atom_id res chain seq x y z
N MET A 1 59.13 30.35 15.32
CA MET A 1 58.08 31.38 15.23
C MET A 1 56.75 30.67 15.11
N GLY A 2 55.84 30.91 16.06
CA GLY A 2 54.40 30.71 15.95
C GLY A 2 53.89 29.27 15.85
N VAL A 3 53.54 28.68 17.00
CA VAL A 3 52.44 27.72 17.10
C VAL A 3 51.12 28.46 16.83
N ASP A 4 50.12 27.77 16.28
CA ASP A 4 48.74 27.76 16.83
C ASP A 4 47.89 26.70 16.11
N SER A 5 47.54 25.70 16.91
CA SER A 5 46.46 24.75 16.74
C SER A 5 45.09 25.41 16.97
N THR A 6 44.08 25.08 16.16
CA THR A 6 42.73 24.86 16.69
C THR A 6 41.92 23.96 15.77
N SER A 7 41.72 22.73 16.24
CA SER A 7 40.62 21.86 15.83
C SER A 7 39.27 22.47 16.21
N SER A 8 38.26 22.28 15.37
CA SER A 8 36.83 22.10 15.72
C SER A 8 36.09 21.72 14.43
N ASN A 9 35.93 20.42 14.12
CA ASN A 9 34.78 19.58 14.47
C ASN A 9 33.46 20.16 13.90
N SER A 10 32.82 19.52 12.92
CA SER A 10 31.77 18.56 13.26
C SER A 10 31.68 17.34 12.34
N LEU A 11 31.86 16.20 12.99
CA LEU A 11 31.29 14.89 12.71
C LEU A 11 29.75 14.95 12.46
N LEU A 12 29.22 13.88 11.85
CA LEU A 12 27.80 13.43 11.72
C LEU A 12 27.12 13.87 10.40
N ALA A 13 26.62 13.00 9.53
CA ALA A 13 25.96 11.74 9.82
C ALA A 13 26.38 10.63 8.83
N ILE A 14 26.75 9.50 9.43
CA ILE A 14 26.68 8.16 8.84
C ILE A 14 25.33 8.08 8.11
N LYS A 15 25.35 7.88 6.79
CA LYS A 15 24.17 7.51 6.01
C LYS A 15 23.75 6.11 6.44
N GLY A 16 23.10 6.01 7.59
CA GLY A 16 22.25 4.88 7.96
C GLY A 16 20.94 5.02 7.20
N GLY A 17 21.00 4.75 5.89
CA GLY A 17 19.82 4.43 5.11
C GLY A 17 19.91 2.94 4.81
N GLU A 18 19.17 2.13 5.57
CA GLU A 18 18.80 0.79 5.10
C GLU A 18 18.26 0.90 3.66
N PRO A 19 18.47 -0.10 2.79
CA PRO A 19 18.07 0.00 1.40
C PRO A 19 16.56 0.29 1.36
N GLU A 20 16.18 1.53 1.04
CA GLU A 20 14.78 1.85 0.76
C GLU A 20 14.45 1.01 -0.48
N ASP A 21 13.69 -0.08 -0.31
CA ASP A 21 13.10 -0.84 -1.41
C ASP A 21 12.59 0.16 -2.44
N ASP A 22 13.14 0.15 -3.66
CA ASP A 22 12.84 1.14 -4.71
C ASP A 22 11.32 1.30 -4.87
N ILE A 23 10.76 2.35 -4.27
CA ILE A 23 9.32 2.59 -4.25
C ILE A 23 8.90 3.01 -5.66
N LYS A 24 8.34 2.07 -6.42
CA LYS A 24 7.82 2.29 -7.77
C LYS A 24 6.37 2.71 -7.74
N CYS A 25 6.00 3.65 -8.58
CA CYS A 25 4.61 4.03 -8.77
C CYS A 25 3.79 2.83 -9.27
N PRO A 26 2.72 2.43 -8.59
CA PRO A 26 1.92 1.28 -8.99
C PRO A 26 1.06 1.54 -10.24
N HIS A 27 0.99 2.79 -10.70
CA HIS A 27 0.16 3.18 -11.85
C HIS A 27 0.96 3.29 -13.16
N CYS A 28 2.20 3.81 -13.11
CA CYS A 28 3.03 4.02 -14.31
C CYS A 28 4.44 3.41 -14.20
N LYS A 29 4.73 2.69 -13.11
CA LYS A 29 6.03 2.03 -12.84
C LYS A 29 7.25 2.96 -12.66
N SER A 30 7.04 4.28 -12.71
CA SER A 30 8.06 5.30 -12.46
C SER A 30 8.73 5.18 -11.09
N LEU A 31 10.03 5.45 -11.03
CA LEU A 31 10.82 5.55 -9.80
C LEU A 31 10.79 6.96 -9.18
N GLU A 32 10.27 7.95 -9.92
CA GLU A 32 10.17 9.33 -9.45
C GLU A 32 9.00 9.49 -8.47
N VAL A 33 9.23 9.10 -7.22
CA VAL A 33 8.24 9.07 -6.14
C VAL A 33 8.71 9.91 -4.95
N ILE A 34 7.79 10.67 -4.36
CA ILE A 34 8.02 11.46 -3.14
C ILE A 34 7.07 11.03 -2.00
N LYS A 35 7.51 11.23 -0.76
CA LYS A 35 6.65 11.12 0.44
C LYS A 35 5.62 12.26 0.43
N HIS A 36 4.35 11.93 0.65
CA HIS A 36 3.20 12.86 0.55
C HIS A 36 2.30 12.79 1.80
N GLY A 37 2.92 13.05 2.96
CA GLY A 37 2.25 13.03 4.27
C GLY A 37 1.89 11.61 4.75
N LYS A 38 1.20 11.55 5.89
CA LYS A 38 0.74 10.30 6.52
C LYS A 38 -0.74 10.38 6.86
N VAL A 39 -1.44 9.24 6.84
CA VAL A 39 -2.81 9.11 7.32
C VAL A 39 -2.88 7.91 8.25
N LYS A 40 -3.27 8.12 9.51
CA LYS A 40 -3.32 7.06 10.54
C LYS A 40 -2.00 6.27 10.60
N GLU A 41 -0.89 6.99 10.71
CA GLU A 41 0.48 6.47 10.68
C GLU A 41 0.94 5.79 9.37
N LYS A 42 0.06 5.63 8.38
CA LYS A 42 0.42 5.04 7.08
C LYS A 42 1.02 6.10 6.16
N GLN A 43 2.18 5.79 5.60
CA GLN A 43 2.85 6.66 4.63
C GLN A 43 2.06 6.74 3.33
N ARG A 44 1.94 7.96 2.79
CA ARG A 44 1.44 8.19 1.43
C ARG A 44 2.60 8.63 0.54
N TYR A 45 2.48 8.30 -0.74
CA TYR A 45 3.44 8.63 -1.77
C TYR A 45 2.75 9.35 -2.91
N ARG A 46 3.50 10.17 -3.65
CA ARG A 46 3.05 10.81 -4.89
C ARG A 46 4.07 10.56 -5.97
N CYS A 47 3.61 10.06 -7.12
CA CYS A 47 4.45 9.96 -8.31
C CYS A 47 4.58 11.35 -8.94
N LYS A 48 5.80 11.75 -9.32
CA LYS A 48 6.02 13.01 -10.03
C LYS A 48 5.59 12.95 -11.50
N GLU A 49 5.67 11.77 -12.11
CA GLU A 49 5.36 11.58 -13.54
C GLU A 49 3.85 11.55 -13.79
N CYS A 50 3.12 10.59 -13.20
CA CYS A 50 1.66 10.49 -13.40
C CYS A 50 0.84 11.32 -12.41
N THR A 51 1.47 11.99 -11.45
CA THR A 51 0.86 12.85 -10.42
C THR A 51 -0.10 12.16 -9.43
N LYS A 52 -0.34 10.85 -9.59
CA LYS A 52 -1.21 10.06 -8.70
C LYS A 52 -0.57 9.82 -7.33
N THR A 53 -1.42 9.76 -6.30
CA THR A 53 -0.99 9.38 -4.94
C THR A 53 -1.31 7.93 -4.65
N PHE A 54 -0.43 7.25 -3.93
CA PHE A 54 -0.60 5.87 -3.51
C PHE A 54 -0.05 5.66 -2.09
N SER A 55 -0.20 4.46 -1.56
CA SER A 55 0.26 3.98 -0.25
C SER A 55 0.49 2.48 -0.36
N ASP A 56 1.01 1.85 0.70
CA ASP A 56 1.28 0.41 0.73
C ASP A 56 0.01 -0.44 0.48
N THR A 57 -1.16 0.11 0.81
CA THR A 57 -2.45 -0.55 0.58
C THR A 57 -3.05 -0.25 -0.79
N THR A 58 -2.42 0.62 -1.60
CA THR A 58 -2.95 0.98 -2.92
C THR A 58 -2.86 -0.22 -3.86
N LEU A 59 -3.91 -0.44 -4.65
CA LEU A 59 -4.12 -1.64 -5.48
C LEU A 59 -4.26 -2.96 -4.70
N THR A 60 -4.45 -2.92 -3.37
CA THR A 60 -4.85 -4.11 -2.62
C THR A 60 -6.38 -4.22 -2.56
N PRO A 61 -6.96 -5.43 -2.42
CA PRO A 61 -8.39 -5.59 -2.19
C PRO A 61 -8.89 -4.81 -0.96
N PHE A 62 -8.01 -4.58 0.01
CA PHE A 62 -8.30 -3.89 1.26
C PHE A 62 -8.27 -2.37 1.13
N ALA A 63 -7.89 -1.83 -0.03
CA ALA A 63 -7.84 -0.39 -0.26
C ALA A 63 -9.17 0.27 0.13
N TYR A 64 -9.07 1.27 1.01
CA TYR A 64 -10.19 2.06 1.55
C TYR A 64 -11.29 1.25 2.26
N SER A 65 -11.06 -0.02 2.59
CA SER A 65 -12.04 -0.81 3.36
C SER A 65 -12.04 -0.39 4.83
N LYS A 66 -13.24 -0.22 5.39
CA LYS A 66 -13.45 0.04 6.83
C LYS A 66 -13.77 -1.23 7.61
N LYS A 67 -13.86 -2.38 6.94
CA LYS A 67 -14.19 -3.67 7.58
C LYS A 67 -12.93 -4.30 8.16
N ALA A 68 -13.11 -5.07 9.23
CA ALA A 68 -12.05 -5.85 9.85
C ALA A 68 -11.44 -6.86 8.86
N LEU A 69 -10.16 -7.17 9.03
CA LEU A 69 -9.46 -8.17 8.21
C LEU A 69 -10.11 -9.56 8.30
N SER A 70 -10.61 -9.94 9.47
CA SER A 70 -11.34 -11.21 9.66
C SER A 70 -12.52 -11.39 8.69
N LYS A 71 -13.23 -10.31 8.37
CA LYS A 71 -14.33 -10.35 7.38
C LYS A 71 -13.82 -10.59 5.97
N TRP A 72 -12.65 -10.06 5.64
CA TRP A 72 -12.01 -10.31 4.35
C TRP A 72 -11.49 -11.74 4.23
N GLU A 73 -10.93 -12.30 5.31
CA GLU A 73 -10.50 -13.71 5.37
C GLU A 73 -11.70 -14.64 5.15
N GLU A 74 -12.81 -14.40 5.86
CA GLU A 74 -14.05 -15.15 5.71
C GLU A 74 -14.61 -15.03 4.28
N TYR A 75 -14.55 -13.83 3.69
CA TYR A 75 -14.94 -13.60 2.30
C TYR A 75 -14.03 -14.35 1.32
N ALA A 76 -12.72 -14.32 1.52
CA ALA A 76 -11.75 -15.00 0.66
C ALA A 76 -11.98 -16.51 0.66
N ASN A 77 -12.26 -17.10 1.82
CA ASN A 77 -12.67 -18.51 1.92
C ASN A 77 -13.93 -18.77 1.09
N CYS A 78 -14.98 -17.97 1.25
CA CYS A 78 -16.19 -18.10 0.45
C CYS A 78 -15.96 -17.94 -1.06
N PHE A 79 -14.99 -17.12 -1.46
CA PHE A 79 -14.61 -16.91 -2.86
C PHE A 79 -13.92 -18.14 -3.45
N VAL A 80 -12.98 -18.74 -2.70
CA VAL A 80 -12.30 -20.00 -3.09
C VAL A 80 -13.28 -21.16 -3.20
N GLU A 81 -14.24 -21.25 -2.28
CA GLU A 81 -15.33 -22.25 -2.31
C GLU A 81 -16.36 -22.02 -3.45
N GLY A 82 -16.20 -20.96 -4.25
CA GLY A 82 -17.08 -20.69 -5.40
C GLY A 82 -18.51 -20.28 -5.01
N TYR A 83 -18.74 -19.80 -3.80
CA TYR A 83 -20.08 -19.44 -3.34
C TYR A 83 -20.65 -18.23 -4.09
N SER A 84 -21.99 -18.20 -4.19
CA SER A 84 -22.73 -17.07 -4.74
C SER A 84 -22.61 -15.86 -3.82
N LEU A 85 -22.67 -14.65 -4.38
CA LEU A 85 -22.56 -13.41 -3.61
C LEU A 85 -23.60 -13.31 -2.49
N ARG A 86 -24.80 -13.84 -2.70
CA ARG A 86 -25.87 -13.86 -1.68
C ARG A 86 -25.53 -14.80 -0.53
N LYS A 87 -24.99 -15.99 -0.82
CA LYS A 87 -24.51 -16.94 0.21
C LYS A 87 -23.33 -16.34 0.99
N THR A 88 -22.34 -15.79 0.29
CA THR A 88 -21.19 -15.12 0.90
C THR A 88 -21.63 -13.95 1.80
N ALA A 89 -22.55 -13.10 1.34
CA ALA A 89 -23.07 -11.98 2.11
C ALA A 89 -23.73 -12.44 3.43
N GLY A 90 -24.48 -13.55 3.38
CA GLY A 90 -25.08 -14.17 4.56
C GLY A 90 -24.05 -14.70 5.55
N ILE A 91 -23.07 -15.48 5.07
CA ILE A 91 -21.99 -16.05 5.90
C ILE A 91 -21.17 -14.93 6.56
N VAL A 92 -20.66 -14.00 5.74
CA VAL A 92 -19.78 -12.92 6.19
C VAL A 92 -20.55 -11.83 6.94
N GLY A 93 -21.88 -11.79 6.89
CA GLY A 93 -22.68 -10.75 7.54
C GLY A 93 -22.42 -9.35 6.96
N ILE A 94 -22.41 -9.24 5.63
CA ILE A 94 -22.27 -7.98 4.89
C ILE A 94 -23.43 -7.78 3.92
N SER A 95 -23.61 -6.56 3.41
CA SER A 95 -24.61 -6.33 2.36
C SER A 95 -24.21 -7.04 1.06
N LEU A 96 -25.20 -7.42 0.25
CA LEU A 96 -24.96 -8.00 -1.08
C LEU A 96 -24.14 -7.06 -1.97
N GLU A 97 -24.40 -5.76 -1.89
CA GLU A 97 -23.62 -4.73 -2.59
C GLU A 97 -22.15 -4.73 -2.16
N THR A 98 -21.88 -4.81 -0.84
CA THR A 98 -20.50 -4.91 -0.33
C THR A 98 -19.82 -6.16 -0.90
N ALA A 99 -20.53 -7.30 -0.90
CA ALA A 99 -20.01 -8.54 -1.45
C ALA A 99 -19.69 -8.42 -2.96
N PHE A 100 -20.53 -7.74 -3.73
CA PHE A 100 -20.30 -7.49 -5.15
C PHE A 100 -19.05 -6.61 -5.39
N ILE A 101 -18.91 -5.51 -4.65
CA ILE A 101 -17.74 -4.63 -4.72
C ILE A 101 -16.46 -5.39 -4.34
N TRP A 102 -16.50 -6.21 -3.30
CA TRP A 102 -15.35 -7.00 -2.85
C TRP A 102 -14.91 -8.02 -3.90
N ARG A 103 -15.85 -8.62 -4.64
CA ARG A 103 -15.53 -9.51 -5.76
C ARG A 103 -14.72 -8.78 -6.83
N HIS A 104 -15.14 -7.57 -7.21
CA HIS A 104 -14.42 -6.76 -8.20
C HIS A 104 -13.02 -6.37 -7.68
N LYS A 105 -12.91 -5.96 -6.43
CA LYS A 105 -11.60 -5.62 -5.83
C LYS A 105 -10.61 -6.80 -5.84
N ILE A 106 -11.08 -8.02 -5.55
CA ILE A 106 -10.25 -9.23 -5.61
C ILE A 106 -9.85 -9.54 -7.05
N LEU A 107 -10.82 -9.53 -7.98
CA LEU A 107 -10.54 -9.80 -9.39
C LEU A 107 -9.60 -8.78 -10.02
N ASP A 108 -9.75 -7.49 -9.68
CA ASP A 108 -8.86 -6.42 -10.12
C ASP A 108 -7.45 -6.62 -9.55
N ALA A 109 -7.32 -6.96 -8.27
CA ALA A 109 -6.03 -7.24 -7.67
C ALA A 109 -5.33 -8.45 -8.32
N ILE A 110 -6.07 -9.52 -8.60
CA ILE A 110 -5.56 -10.68 -9.34
C ILE A 110 -5.11 -10.26 -10.74
N ARG A 111 -5.96 -9.53 -11.46
CA ARG A 111 -5.66 -9.05 -12.81
C ARG A 111 -4.40 -8.20 -12.81
N LEU A 112 -4.29 -7.23 -11.91
CA LEU A 112 -3.13 -6.33 -11.81
C LEU A 112 -1.85 -7.07 -11.41
N ASN A 113 -1.95 -8.13 -10.61
CA ASN A 113 -0.80 -8.95 -10.24
C ASN A 113 -0.33 -9.86 -11.39
N VAL A 114 -1.21 -10.30 -12.29
CA VAL A 114 -0.83 -11.10 -13.47
C VAL A 114 -0.09 -10.28 -14.53
N TYR A 115 -0.29 -8.95 -14.57
CA TYR A 115 0.38 -8.05 -15.53
C TYR A 115 1.52 -7.20 -14.92
N ARG A 116 1.97 -7.55 -13.70
CA ARG A 116 3.04 -6.83 -13.01
C ARG A 116 4.40 -7.27 -13.54
#